data_AF-A0A3D5LFE5-F1
#
_entry.id   AF-A0A3D5LFE5-F1
#
_cell.length_a   1.000
_cell.length_b   1.000
_cell.length_c   1.000
_cell.angle_alpha   90.00
_cell.angle_beta   90.00
_cell.angle_gamma   90.00
#
_symmetry.space_group_name_H-M   'P 1'
#
loop_
_entity.id
_entity.type
_entity.pdbx_description
1 polymer ?
#
loop_
_entity_poly.entity_id
_entity_poly.type
_entity_poly.pdbx_seq_one_letter_code
_entity_poly.pdbx_strand_id
1 'polypeptide(L)'
;GKIVKTDVSIAKNYLEKEELAELNEIVTMYLDYATRQARRHIPMTMEDWKTKLDAFLRFNDADVLQDKGKVTAAIAKEFAESEFEKYRVIQDSLYESDFDKLMNDMEKNDAIH
;
A
#
# COMPACT_ATOMS: atom_id res chain seq x y z
N GLY A 1 2.32 -15.54 10.28
CA GLY A 1 2.75 -16.32 9.11
C GLY A 1 3.96 -15.65 8.47
N LYS A 2 4.85 -16.43 7.86
CA LYS A 2 6.09 -15.98 7.21
C LYS A 2 5.80 -15.23 5.90
N ILE A 3 6.45 -14.08 5.66
CA ILE A 3 6.35 -13.34 4.40
C ILE A 3 7.01 -14.17 3.29
N VAL A 4 6.32 -14.30 2.15
CA VAL A 4 6.82 -15.06 1.00
C VAL A 4 7.14 -14.16 -0.19
N LYS A 5 7.99 -14.64 -1.10
CA LYS A 5 8.48 -13.87 -2.26
C LYS A 5 7.37 -13.27 -3.13
N THR A 6 6.23 -13.92 -3.22
CA THR A 6 5.06 -13.43 -3.97
C THR A 6 4.42 -12.20 -3.32
N ASP A 7 4.58 -12.00 -2.02
CA ASP A 7 4.04 -10.83 -1.30
C ASP A 7 4.78 -9.53 -1.62
N VAL A 8 6.05 -9.60 -2.00
CA VAL A 8 6.87 -8.41 -2.32
C VAL A 8 6.81 -8.00 -3.79
N SER A 9 6.33 -8.90 -4.66
CA SER A 9 6.25 -8.66 -6.12
C SER A 9 5.04 -7.83 -6.54
N ILE A 10 4.00 -7.81 -5.70
CA ILE A 10 2.76 -7.08 -5.95
C ILE A 10 2.71 -5.96 -4.92
N ALA A 11 2.63 -4.72 -5.38
CA ALA A 11 2.36 -3.58 -4.51
C ALA A 11 0.94 -3.74 -3.94
N LYS A 12 0.85 -4.32 -2.74
CA LYS A 12 -0.33 -4.18 -1.89
C LYS A 12 -0.25 -2.78 -1.30
N ASN A 13 -1.35 -2.05 -1.34
CA ASN A 13 -1.41 -0.66 -0.87
C ASN A 13 -1.37 -0.67 0.66
N TYR A 14 -0.17 -0.78 1.24
CA TYR A 14 0.07 -0.67 2.68
C TYR A 14 0.25 0.80 3.01
N LEU A 15 -0.84 1.55 2.91
CA LEU A 15 -0.88 2.89 3.46
C LEU A 15 -1.02 2.77 4.98
N GLU A 16 -0.16 3.48 5.70
CA GLU A 16 -0.32 3.66 7.14
C GLU A 16 -1.63 4.40 7.44
N LYS A 17 -2.06 4.37 8.70
CA LYS A 17 -3.35 4.96 9.10
C LYS A 17 -3.49 6.43 8.69
N GLU A 18 -2.40 7.18 8.84
CA GLU A 18 -2.30 8.59 8.47
C GLU A 18 -2.42 8.78 6.95
N GLU A 19 -1.71 7.97 6.17
CA GLU A 19 -1.75 8.03 4.69
C GLU A 19 -3.14 7.61 4.14
N LEU A 20 -3.81 6.65 4.80
CA LEU A 20 -5.20 6.29 4.50
C LEU A 20 -6.17 7.43 4.80
N ALA A 21 -5.96 8.16 5.90
CA ALA A 21 -6.78 9.30 6.25
C ALA A 21 -6.63 10.40 5.20
N GLU A 22 -5.39 10.72 4.82
CA GLU A 22 -5.09 11.70 3.77
C GLU A 22 -5.70 11.31 2.42
N LEU A 23 -5.57 10.04 2.01
CA LEU A 23 -6.20 9.53 0.79
C LEU A 23 -7.72 9.72 0.83
N ASN A 24 -8.36 9.38 1.95
CA ASN A 24 -9.81 9.52 2.09
C ASN A 24 -10.27 10.98 2.02
N GLU A 25 -9.51 11.91 2.61
CA GLU A 25 -9.80 13.34 2.54
C GLU A 25 -9.73 13.86 1.10
N ILE A 26 -8.65 13.53 0.38
CA ILE A 26 -8.46 13.92 -1.03
C ILE A 26 -9.59 13.35 -1.91
N VAL A 27 -9.93 12.07 -1.74
CA VAL A 27 -11.00 11.40 -2.50
C VAL A 27 -12.35 12.06 -2.22
N THR A 28 -12.67 12.30 -0.95
CA THR A 28 -13.95 12.92 -0.54
C THR A 28 -14.09 14.31 -1.17
N MET A 29 -13.05 15.14 -1.06
CA MET A 29 -13.04 16.48 -1.63
C MET A 29 -13.18 16.47 -3.16
N TYR A 30 -12.57 15.50 -3.85
CA TYR A 30 -12.73 15.34 -5.29
C TYR A 30 -14.16 14.92 -5.69
N LEU A 31 -14.78 14.02 -4.93
CA LEU A 31 -16.17 13.61 -5.14
C LEU A 31 -17.17 14.77 -4.90
N ASP A 32 -16.90 15.62 -3.91
CA ASP A 32 -17.68 16.83 -3.69
C ASP A 32 -17.58 17.81 -4.87
N TYR A 33 -16.37 17.98 -5.42
CA TYR A 33 -16.17 18.76 -6.65
C TYR A 33 -16.99 18.17 -7.81
N ALA A 34 -16.91 16.86 -8.03
CA ALA A 34 -17.64 16.19 -9.10
C ALA A 34 -19.17 16.36 -8.92
N THR A 35 -19.65 16.22 -7.69
CA THR A 35 -21.06 16.41 -7.34
C THR A 35 -21.53 17.84 -7.63
N ARG A 36 -20.70 18.85 -7.36
CA ARG A 36 -21.01 20.25 -7.70
C ARG A 36 -21.10 20.47 -9.22
N GLN A 37 -20.22 19.86 -10.01
CA GLN A 37 -20.29 19.94 -11.48
C GLN A 37 -21.59 19.31 -12.01
N ALA A 38 -21.94 18.13 -11.48
CA ALA A 38 -23.18 17.44 -11.83
C ALA A 38 -24.43 18.28 -11.49
N ARG A 39 -24.49 18.87 -10.28
CA ARG A 39 -25.60 19.75 -9.87
C ARG A 39 -25.75 20.99 -10.77
N ARG A 40 -24.64 21.49 -11.30
CA ARG A 40 -24.63 22.63 -12.23
C ARG A 40 -24.94 22.23 -13.68
N HIS A 41 -25.24 20.95 -13.93
CA HIS A 41 -25.50 20.42 -15.27
C HIS A 41 -24.37 20.72 -16.25
N ILE A 42 -23.11 20.71 -15.76
CA ILE A 42 -21.93 20.87 -16.60
C ILE A 42 -21.57 19.48 -17.13
N PRO A 43 -21.78 19.19 -18.42
CA PRO A 43 -21.40 17.91 -18.99
C PRO A 43 -19.87 17.80 -19.00
N MET A 44 -19.34 16.64 -18.61
CA MET A 44 -17.91 16.36 -18.60
C MET A 44 -17.65 14.98 -19.20
N THR A 45 -16.63 14.88 -20.04
CA THR A 45 -16.14 13.62 -20.58
C THR A 45 -15.16 12.97 -19.61
N MET A 46 -14.81 11.69 -19.82
CA MET A 46 -13.77 11.02 -19.04
C MET A 46 -12.39 11.69 -19.18
N GLU A 47 -12.12 12.30 -20.33
CA GLU A 47 -10.89 13.07 -20.56
C GLU A 47 -10.89 14.36 -19.71
N ASP A 48 -12.02 15.07 -19.66
CA ASP A 48 -12.16 16.25 -18.80
C ASP A 48 -11.94 15.91 -17.32
N TRP A 49 -12.50 14.79 -16.86
CA TRP A 49 -12.30 14.31 -15.48
C TRP A 49 -10.83 14.02 -15.19
N LYS A 50 -10.12 13.39 -16.13
CA LYS A 50 -8.68 13.16 -15.98
C LYS A 50 -7.92 14.47 -15.82
N THR A 51 -8.13 15.43 -16.72
CA THR A 51 -7.45 16.74 -16.67
C THR A 51 -7.78 17.50 -15.39
N LYS A 52 -9.02 17.43 -14.90
CA LYS A 52 -9.42 18.08 -13.64
C LYS A 52 -8.83 17.39 -12.41
N LEU A 53 -8.73 16.06 -12.41
CA LEU A 53 -8.07 15.31 -11.34
C LEU A 53 -6.59 15.70 -11.24
N ASP A 54 -5.88 15.74 -12.37
CA ASP A 54 -4.46 16.14 -12.39
C ASP A 54 -4.26 17.57 -11.84
N ALA A 55 -5.14 18.50 -12.22
CA ALA A 55 -5.10 19.87 -11.70
C ALA A 55 -5.47 19.96 -10.22
N PHE A 56 -6.44 19.16 -9.77
CA PHE A 56 -6.87 19.08 -8.39
C PHE A 56 -5.76 18.57 -7.48
N LEU A 57 -5.09 17.49 -7.86
CA LEU A 57 -3.98 16.95 -7.08
C LEU A 57 -2.83 17.96 -6.97
N ARG A 58 -2.45 18.63 -8.08
CA ARG A 58 -1.45 19.72 -8.05
C ARG A 58 -1.83 20.88 -7.14
N PHE A 59 -3.10 21.23 -7.09
CA PHE A 59 -3.59 22.33 -6.25
C PHE A 59 -3.55 21.99 -4.76
N ASN A 60 -3.69 20.71 -4.41
CA ASN A 60 -3.63 20.24 -3.04
C ASN A 60 -2.22 19.79 -2.62
N ASP A 61 -1.18 20.27 -3.33
CA ASP A 61 0.23 19.94 -3.11
C ASP A 61 0.53 18.43 -3.07
N ALA A 62 -0.33 17.61 -3.69
CA ALA A 62 -0.08 16.18 -3.84
C ALA A 62 0.87 15.94 -5.01
N ASP A 63 1.86 15.06 -4.82
CA ASP A 63 2.84 14.69 -5.84
C ASP A 63 2.16 13.94 -6.99
N VAL A 64 1.82 14.67 -8.06
CA VAL A 64 1.27 14.06 -9.28
C VAL A 64 2.40 13.44 -10.09
N LEU A 65 2.33 12.12 -10.28
CA LEU A 65 3.23 11.37 -11.15
C LEU A 65 3.16 11.94 -12.59
N GLN A 66 4.14 12.76 -12.96
CA GLN A 66 4.15 13.46 -14.26
C GLN A 66 4.34 12.51 -15.45
N ASP A 67 5.05 11.41 -15.21
CA ASP A 67 5.45 10.41 -16.20
C ASP A 67 5.26 9.00 -15.64
N LYS A 68 5.43 7.97 -16.46
CA LYS A 68 5.42 6.55 -16.04
C LYS A 68 6.56 6.17 -15.08
N GLY A 69 7.28 7.14 -14.53
CA GLY A 69 8.54 6.97 -13.83
C GLY A 69 9.69 6.57 -14.77
N LYS A 70 10.92 6.61 -14.25
CA LYS A 70 12.11 6.07 -14.95
C LYS A 70 12.33 4.58 -14.67
N VAL A 71 11.65 4.05 -13.65
CA VAL A 71 11.80 2.69 -13.16
C VAL A 71 10.68 1.85 -13.76
N THR A 72 11.05 0.85 -14.56
CA THR A 72 10.08 -0.09 -15.11
C THR A 72 9.59 -1.05 -14.02
N ALA A 73 8.40 -1.62 -14.20
CA ALA A 73 7.87 -2.64 -13.29
C ALA A 73 8.83 -3.84 -13.10
N ALA A 74 9.59 -4.19 -14.14
CA ALA A 74 10.60 -5.26 -14.07
C ALA A 74 11.74 -4.89 -13.12
N ILE A 75 12.27 -3.67 -13.21
CA ILE A 75 13.35 -3.18 -12.34
C ILE A 75 12.86 -3.08 -10.89
N ALA A 76 11.66 -2.54 -10.67
CA ALA A 76 11.07 -2.45 -9.33
C ALA A 76 10.86 -3.84 -8.70
N LYS A 77 10.43 -4.81 -9.50
CA LYS A 77 10.25 -6.20 -9.05
C LYS A 77 11.59 -6.85 -8.68
N GLU A 78 12.60 -6.74 -9.54
CA GLU A 78 13.93 -7.30 -9.28
C GLU A 78 14.54 -6.69 -8.00
N PHE A 79 14.40 -5.38 -7.83
CA PHE A 79 14.82 -4.69 -6.61
C PHE A 79 14.07 -5.22 -5.37
N ALA A 80 12.75 -5.30 -5.41
CA ALA A 80 11.95 -5.81 -4.28
C ALA A 80 12.29 -7.28 -3.93
N GLU A 81 12.51 -8.13 -4.93
CA GLU A 81 12.96 -9.49 -4.72
C GLU A 81 14.36 -9.55 -4.06
N SER A 82 15.28 -8.66 -4.46
CA SER A 82 16.63 -8.59 -3.89
C SER A 82 16.64 -8.15 -2.42
N GLU A 83 15.77 -7.18 -2.06
CA GLU A 83 15.61 -6.75 -0.67
C GLU A 83 14.91 -7.83 0.18
N PHE A 84 13.96 -8.57 -0.40
CA PHE A 84 13.32 -9.70 0.27
C PHE A 84 14.33 -10.80 0.62
N GLU A 85 15.29 -11.11 -0.24
CA GLU A 85 16.32 -12.11 0.05
C GLU A 85 17.17 -11.74 1.28
N LYS A 86 17.48 -10.45 1.47
CA LYS A 86 18.16 -9.95 2.67
C LYS A 86 17.27 -10.10 3.90
N TYR A 87 16.00 -9.69 3.79
CA TYR A 87 15.03 -9.78 4.88
C TYR A 87 14.72 -11.22 5.29
N ARG A 88 14.69 -12.17 4.33
CA ARG A 88 14.40 -13.59 4.60
C ARG A 88 15.35 -14.18 5.63
N VAL A 89 16.64 -13.83 5.58
CA VAL A 89 17.64 -14.30 6.54
C VAL A 89 17.28 -13.86 7.97
N ILE A 90 16.85 -12.60 8.14
CA ILE A 90 16.44 -12.04 9.42
C ILE A 90 15.16 -12.74 9.91
N GLN A 91 14.16 -12.84 9.04
CA GLN A 91 12.90 -13.49 9.35
C GLN A 91 13.09 -14.95 9.76
N ASP A 92 13.98 -15.68 9.10
CA ASP A 92 14.25 -17.09 9.38
C ASP A 92 14.97 -17.27 10.72
N SER A 93 15.85 -16.33 11.09
CA SER A 93 16.50 -16.32 12.40
C SER A 93 15.56 -16.00 13.56
N LEU A 94 14.50 -15.24 13.31
CA LEU A 94 13.50 -14.81 14.31
C LEU A 94 12.24 -15.70 14.30
N TYR A 95 12.14 -16.64 13.38
CA TYR A 95 10.95 -17.46 13.22
C TYR A 95 10.90 -18.56 14.29
N GLU A 96 9.93 -18.44 15.19
CA GLU A 96 9.52 -19.51 16.10
C GLU A 96 8.28 -20.19 15.51
N SER A 97 8.36 -21.50 15.28
CA SER A 97 7.25 -22.28 14.74
C SER A 97 6.06 -22.24 15.70
N ASP A 98 4.84 -22.23 15.17
CA ASP A 98 3.63 -22.40 15.99
C ASP A 98 3.67 -23.73 16.78
N PHE A 99 4.39 -24.73 16.28
CA PHE A 99 4.68 -25.97 17.01
C PHE A 99 5.63 -25.75 18.19
N ASP A 100 6.71 -24.98 18.00
CA ASP A 100 7.69 -24.69 19.06
C ASP A 100 7.05 -23.83 20.16
N LYS A 101 6.20 -22.86 19.78
CA LYS A 101 5.38 -22.10 20.73
C LYS A 101 4.46 -23.00 21.56
N LEU A 102 3.80 -23.95 20.89
CA LEU A 102 2.86 -24.85 21.54
C LEU A 102 3.56 -25.82 22.49
N MET A 103 4.75 -26.31 22.15
CA MET A 103 5.60 -27.08 23.05
C MET A 103 6.10 -26.24 24.24
N ASN A 104 6.58 -25.02 24.00
CA ASN A 104 7.02 -24.12 25.06
C ASN A 104 5.87 -23.78 26.03
N ASP A 105 4.65 -23.62 25.53
CA ASP A 105 3.47 -23.35 26.36
C ASP A 105 3.02 -24.59 27.15
N MET A 106 3.18 -25.80 26.60
CA MET A 106 2.94 -27.06 27.34
C MET A 106 3.98 -27.28 28.45
N GLU A 107 5.28 -27.10 28.15
CA GLU A 107 6.35 -27.22 29.15
C GLU A 107 6.20 -26.21 30.30
N LYS A 108 5.75 -24.99 30.02
CA LYS A 108 5.46 -23.98 31.06
C LYS A 108 4.27 -24.35 31.93
N ASN A 109 3.22 -24.97 31.37
CA ASN A 109 2.06 -25.41 32.14
C ASN A 109 2.38 -26.61 33.03
N ASP A 110 3.20 -27.55 32.55
CA ASP A 110 3.65 -28.70 33.33
C ASP A 110 4.64 -28.31 34.45
N ALA A 111 5.41 -27.21 34.28
CA ALA A 111 6.30 -26.69 35.31
C ALA A 111 5.60 -25.91 36.44
N ILE A 112 4.31 -25.57 36.28
CA ILE A 112 3.50 -24.84 37.26
C ILE A 112 2.64 -25.81 38.11
N HIS A 113 2.62 -27.10 37.76
CA HIS A 113 1.83 -28.14 38.43
C HIS A 113 2.66 -29.08 39.31
#